data_AF-A0A4Z1K202-F1
#
_entry.id   AF-A0A4Z1K202-F1
#
_cell.length_a   1.000
_cell.length_b   1.000
_cell.length_c   1.000
_cell.angle_alpha   90.00
_cell.angle_beta   90.00
_cell.angle_gamma   90.00
#
_symmetry.space_group_name_H-M   'P 1'
#
loop_
_entity.id
_entity.type
_entity.pdbx_description
1 polymer ?
#
loop_
_entity_poly.entity_id
_entity_poly.type
_entity_poly.pdbx_seq_one_letter_code
_entity_poly.pdbx_strand_id
1 'polypeptide(L)'
;MASKSEKTILEASMGSYMRVLRNHNTLVKLIAAYPSLKENSLSCPSALTDKERRVFLDLPDADLETANIKAATALSRAELIEQAVTDPSSLTQEEILLLSARFWTPRADAEREVIWELLCETEEIIMGEEGAAFEASRNPTFLPNELEAFQTGSREWCDRPTRARKLQARAMAEAALPDAPEWIRRLYREGKDLWGLWFCVMRRCRTWMQNLWNVFCVIGGRGEWCDTQKRLSRDPAGSPLRADVAPRILFGGQRRFEHQKDGLASSGVNTNTFLVFDRICMASVLEPGRSIESMRIRAFEVDYPVPGKLAHVGEAGPIGV
;
A
#
# COMPACT_ATOMS: atom_id res chain seq x y z
N MET A 1 -24.45 -10.45 -21.11
CA MET A 1 -23.66 -9.68 -20.14
C MET A 1 -24.59 -8.62 -19.56
N ALA A 2 -24.96 -8.71 -18.29
CA ALA A 2 -25.74 -7.64 -17.66
C ALA A 2 -24.81 -6.43 -17.49
N SER A 3 -25.23 -5.26 -17.99
CA SER A 3 -24.55 -4.00 -17.70
C SER A 3 -24.52 -3.83 -16.19
N LYS A 4 -23.31 -3.71 -15.61
CA LYS A 4 -23.13 -3.38 -14.20
C LYS A 4 -23.78 -1.99 -14.03
N SER A 5 -24.82 -1.89 -13.22
CA SER A 5 -25.42 -0.59 -12.92
C SER A 5 -24.34 0.30 -12.32
N GLU A 6 -24.17 1.49 -12.89
CA GLU A 6 -23.21 2.48 -12.42
C GLU A 6 -23.57 2.85 -10.98
N LYS A 7 -22.69 2.52 -10.02
CA LYS A 7 -22.90 2.83 -8.61
C LYS A 7 -22.71 4.32 -8.41
N THR A 8 -23.64 4.96 -7.73
CA THR A 8 -23.50 6.37 -7.33
C THR A 8 -22.43 6.52 -6.24
N ILE A 9 -21.85 7.73 -6.11
CA ILE A 9 -20.95 8.06 -5.00
C ILE A 9 -21.56 7.77 -3.62
N LEU A 10 -22.88 7.94 -3.47
CA LEU A 10 -23.56 7.68 -2.21
C LEU A 10 -23.65 6.19 -1.90
N GLU A 11 -23.95 5.37 -2.90
CA GLU A 11 -23.94 3.90 -2.75
C GLU A 11 -22.53 3.39 -2.44
N ALA A 12 -21.52 3.95 -3.12
CA ALA A 12 -20.11 3.65 -2.89
C ALA A 12 -19.69 3.99 -1.45
N SER A 13 -19.82 5.27 -1.08
CA SER A 13 -19.37 5.79 0.22
C SER A 13 -20.16 5.18 1.37
N MET A 14 -21.49 5.20 1.32
CA MET A 14 -22.33 4.68 2.41
C MET A 14 -22.42 3.16 2.43
N GLY A 15 -22.17 2.48 1.30
CA GLY A 15 -22.10 1.01 1.27
C GLY A 15 -20.95 0.47 2.12
N SER A 16 -19.89 1.26 2.31
CA SER A 16 -18.74 0.90 3.14
C SER A 16 -18.95 1.18 4.64
N TYR A 17 -20.06 1.80 5.02
CA TYR A 17 -20.33 2.16 6.41
C TYR A 17 -20.50 0.91 7.28
N MET A 18 -19.88 0.93 8.46
CA MET A 18 -19.96 -0.17 9.43
C MET A 18 -21.39 -0.46 9.84
N ARG A 19 -22.23 0.58 9.99
CA ARG A 19 -23.67 0.38 10.29
C ARG A 19 -24.41 -0.40 9.20
N VAL A 20 -23.98 -0.29 7.94
CA VAL A 20 -24.57 -1.05 6.82
C VAL A 20 -24.08 -2.48 6.85
N LEU A 21 -22.76 -2.66 6.96
CA LEU A 21 -22.13 -3.99 6.98
C LEU A 21 -22.62 -4.85 8.16
N ARG A 22 -22.92 -4.21 9.30
CA ARG A 22 -23.41 -4.86 10.51
C ARG A 22 -24.94 -4.87 10.66
N ASN A 23 -25.67 -4.45 9.62
CA ASN A 23 -27.13 -4.45 9.58
C ASN A 23 -27.82 -3.58 10.66
N HIS A 24 -27.15 -2.57 11.21
CA HIS A 24 -27.79 -1.56 12.06
C HIS A 24 -28.68 -0.61 11.23
N ASN A 25 -28.29 -0.36 9.98
CA ASN A 25 -29.06 0.39 9.00
C ASN A 25 -29.00 -0.30 7.64
N THR A 26 -30.04 -0.13 6.84
CA THR A 26 -30.01 -0.54 5.42
C THR A 26 -29.45 0.60 4.57
N LEU A 27 -28.62 0.28 3.56
CA LEU A 27 -28.07 1.26 2.61
C LEU A 27 -29.16 2.16 1.99
N VAL A 28 -30.29 1.58 1.57
CA VAL A 28 -31.42 2.31 0.97
C VAL A 28 -31.96 3.40 1.89
N LYS A 29 -32.14 3.10 3.18
CA LYS A 29 -32.61 4.08 4.17
C LYS A 29 -31.59 5.21 4.39
N LEU A 30 -30.29 4.91 4.36
CA LEU A 30 -29.25 5.94 4.52
C LEU A 30 -29.21 6.88 3.32
N ILE A 31 -29.26 6.32 2.10
CA ILE A 31 -29.32 7.12 0.87
C ILE A 31 -30.57 8.00 0.86
N ALA A 32 -31.72 7.47 1.26
CA ALA A 32 -32.97 8.23 1.34
C ALA A 32 -32.91 9.37 2.39
N ALA A 33 -32.20 9.17 3.50
CA ALA A 33 -32.02 10.19 4.54
C ALA A 33 -30.95 11.23 4.20
N TYR A 34 -30.00 10.90 3.30
CA TYR A 34 -28.84 11.73 3.02
C TYR A 34 -29.14 13.19 2.65
N PRO A 35 -30.11 13.51 1.76
CA PRO A 35 -30.37 14.90 1.39
C PRO A 35 -30.69 15.80 2.60
N SER A 36 -31.55 15.32 3.51
CA SER A 36 -31.90 16.05 4.72
C SER A 36 -30.73 16.13 5.71
N LEU A 37 -29.97 15.04 5.89
CA LEU A 37 -28.78 15.05 6.75
C LEU A 37 -27.71 16.02 6.23
N LYS A 38 -27.49 16.04 4.92
CA LYS A 38 -26.56 16.94 4.24
C LYS A 38 -26.97 18.40 4.41
N GLU A 39 -28.24 18.71 4.14
CA GLU A 39 -28.77 20.07 4.29
C GLU A 39 -28.65 20.56 5.73
N ASN A 40 -29.08 19.75 6.70
CA ASN A 40 -28.98 20.10 8.12
C ASN A 40 -27.51 20.29 8.55
N SER A 41 -26.60 19.41 8.13
CA SER A 41 -25.17 19.54 8.42
C SER A 41 -24.58 20.85 7.87
N LEU A 42 -24.93 21.24 6.64
CA LEU A 42 -24.37 22.43 6.00
C LEU A 42 -24.99 23.73 6.49
N SER A 43 -26.29 23.73 6.79
CA SER A 43 -27.03 24.95 7.16
C SER A 43 -27.04 25.21 8.66
N CYS A 44 -27.25 24.17 9.49
CA CYS A 44 -27.33 24.30 10.94
C CYS A 44 -26.89 22.98 11.60
N PRO A 45 -25.58 22.70 11.71
CA PRO A 45 -25.10 21.42 12.23
C PRO A 45 -25.61 21.11 13.64
N SER A 46 -25.87 22.14 14.46
CA SER A 46 -26.44 22.01 15.80
C SER A 46 -27.91 21.59 15.82
N ALA A 47 -28.62 21.63 14.69
CA ALA A 47 -29.99 21.14 14.57
C ALA A 47 -30.07 19.62 14.43
N LEU A 48 -28.97 18.95 14.05
CA LEU A 48 -28.91 17.49 14.00
C LEU A 48 -29.04 16.92 15.41
N THR A 49 -29.94 15.97 15.58
CA THR A 49 -29.99 15.15 16.80
C THR A 49 -28.72 14.31 16.91
N ASP A 50 -28.32 13.89 18.12
CA ASP A 50 -27.15 13.03 18.29
C ASP A 50 -27.28 11.72 17.49
N LYS A 51 -28.50 11.19 17.37
CA LYS A 51 -28.78 10.02 16.53
C LYS A 51 -28.51 10.28 15.05
N GLU A 52 -29.01 11.38 14.51
CA GLU A 52 -28.77 11.76 13.10
C GLU A 52 -27.28 12.02 12.84
N ARG A 53 -26.62 12.73 13.75
CA ARG A 53 -25.16 12.97 13.73
C ARG A 53 -24.40 11.66 13.64
N ARG A 54 -24.67 10.72 14.55
CA ARG A 54 -24.04 9.38 14.56
C ARG A 54 -24.31 8.63 13.27
N VAL A 55 -25.56 8.62 12.78
CA VAL A 55 -25.94 8.00 11.50
C VAL A 55 -25.13 8.57 10.35
N PHE A 56 -25.06 9.89 10.23
CA PHE A 56 -24.39 10.57 9.14
C PHE A 56 -22.86 10.38 9.16
N LEU A 57 -22.26 10.36 10.36
CA LEU A 57 -20.82 10.17 10.55
C LEU A 57 -20.37 8.70 10.58
N ASP A 58 -21.32 7.75 10.51
CA ASP A 58 -21.06 6.33 10.72
C ASP A 58 -20.37 6.03 12.06
N LEU A 59 -20.93 6.54 13.16
CA LEU A 59 -20.51 6.23 14.53
C LEU A 59 -21.43 5.19 15.18
N PRO A 60 -20.94 4.34 16.09
CA PRO A 60 -21.80 3.43 16.84
C PRO A 60 -22.87 4.18 17.65
N ASP A 61 -23.92 3.48 18.06
CA ASP A 61 -24.91 4.02 19.00
C ASP A 61 -24.24 4.32 20.35
N ALA A 62 -24.80 5.25 21.13
CA ALA A 62 -24.16 5.76 22.36
C ALA A 62 -23.77 4.67 23.37
N ASP A 63 -24.64 3.66 23.56
CA ASP A 63 -24.36 2.54 24.47
C ASP A 63 -23.21 1.67 23.96
N LEU A 64 -23.17 1.42 22.65
CA LEU A 64 -22.12 0.62 22.01
C LEU A 64 -20.79 1.37 22.00
N GLU A 65 -20.80 2.67 21.69
CA GLU A 65 -19.63 3.55 21.80
C GLU A 65 -19.04 3.51 23.22
N THR A 66 -19.90 3.70 24.23
CA THR A 66 -19.51 3.70 25.63
C THR A 66 -18.93 2.34 26.05
N ALA A 67 -19.55 1.24 25.63
CA ALA A 67 -19.05 -0.11 25.90
C ALA A 67 -17.68 -0.34 25.24
N ASN A 68 -17.50 0.07 23.99
CA ASN A 68 -16.25 -0.11 23.25
C ASN A 68 -15.12 0.74 23.85
N ILE A 69 -15.39 1.99 24.25
CA ILE A 69 -14.42 2.85 24.92
C ILE A 69 -13.98 2.20 26.24
N LYS A 70 -14.92 1.78 27.09
CA LYS A 70 -14.61 1.12 28.38
C LYS A 70 -13.82 -0.18 28.22
N ALA A 71 -14.02 -0.89 27.12
CA ALA A 71 -13.28 -2.12 26.83
C ALA A 71 -11.82 -1.84 26.42
N ALA A 72 -11.55 -0.69 25.80
CA ALA A 72 -10.22 -0.33 25.31
C ALA A 72 -9.41 0.50 26.30
N THR A 73 -10.06 1.36 27.10
CA THR A 73 -9.38 2.32 27.97
C THR A 73 -10.20 2.69 29.20
N ALA A 74 -9.51 3.18 30.24
CA ALA A 74 -10.13 3.78 31.42
C ALA A 74 -10.51 5.26 31.21
N LEU A 75 -10.03 5.87 30.12
CA LEU A 75 -10.33 7.26 29.78
C LEU A 75 -11.80 7.42 29.38
N SER A 76 -12.38 8.57 29.73
CA SER A 76 -13.64 9.00 29.13
C SER A 76 -13.45 9.32 27.64
N ARG A 77 -14.56 9.40 26.91
CA ARG A 77 -14.55 9.81 25.49
C ARG A 77 -13.84 11.14 25.26
N ALA A 78 -14.07 12.12 26.14
CA ALA A 78 -13.49 13.45 26.00
C ALA A 78 -11.98 13.45 26.28
N GLU A 79 -11.54 12.74 27.32
CA GLU A 79 -10.11 12.58 27.64
C GLU A 79 -9.37 11.84 26.53
N LEU A 80 -9.97 10.79 25.95
CA LEU A 80 -9.37 10.06 24.83
C LEU A 80 -9.21 10.95 23.58
N ILE A 81 -10.21 11.76 23.24
CA ILE A 81 -10.13 12.71 22.11
C ILE A 81 -9.05 13.76 22.37
N GLU A 82 -9.02 14.33 23.58
CA GLU A 82 -8.03 15.35 23.94
C GLU A 82 -6.61 14.80 23.92
N GLN A 83 -6.39 13.61 24.50
CA GLN A 83 -5.10 12.94 24.48
C GLN A 83 -4.65 12.63 23.04
N ALA A 84 -5.57 12.21 22.16
CA ALA A 84 -5.25 11.94 20.77
C ALA A 84 -4.78 13.18 19.99
N VAL A 85 -5.27 14.38 20.35
CA VAL A 85 -4.85 15.63 19.71
C VAL A 85 -3.59 16.20 20.34
N THR A 86 -3.49 16.16 21.67
CA THR A 86 -2.41 16.84 22.42
C THR A 86 -1.13 16.02 22.54
N ASP A 87 -1.23 14.71 22.78
CA ASP A 87 -0.09 13.79 22.89
C ASP A 87 -0.40 12.42 22.27
N PRO A 88 -0.45 12.31 20.93
CA PRO A 88 -0.75 11.05 20.25
C PRO A 88 0.29 9.95 20.47
N SER A 89 1.48 10.31 20.93
CA SER A 89 2.53 9.34 21.24
C SER A 89 2.22 8.52 22.50
N SER A 90 1.41 9.08 23.41
CA SER A 90 0.95 8.42 24.64
C SER A 90 -0.16 7.40 24.42
N LEU A 91 -0.86 7.44 23.28
CA LEU A 91 -1.95 6.50 23.00
C LEU A 91 -1.46 5.05 23.02
N THR A 92 -2.23 4.18 23.65
CA THR A 92 -2.04 2.73 23.62
C THR A 92 -2.43 2.15 22.25
N GLN A 93 -2.09 0.88 22.02
CA GLN A 93 -2.40 0.23 20.75
C GLN A 93 -3.91 0.02 20.57
N GLU A 94 -4.62 -0.27 21.65
CA GLU A 94 -6.06 -0.45 21.73
C GLU A 94 -6.81 0.87 21.47
N GLU A 95 -6.34 1.97 22.06
CA GLU A 95 -6.89 3.32 21.83
C GLU A 95 -6.70 3.78 20.37
N ILE A 96 -5.53 3.50 19.79
CA ILE A 96 -5.25 3.78 18.37
C ILE A 96 -6.21 3.01 17.47
N LEU A 97 -6.39 1.71 17.74
CA LEU A 97 -7.33 0.86 17.01
C LEU A 97 -8.75 1.42 17.13
N LEU A 98 -9.19 1.77 18.33
CA LEU A 98 -10.52 2.31 18.59
C LEU A 98 -10.76 3.64 17.85
N LEU A 99 -9.81 4.57 17.89
CA LEU A 99 -9.91 5.87 17.21
C LEU A 99 -9.86 5.71 15.68
N SER A 100 -8.99 4.84 15.16
CA SER A 100 -8.93 4.54 13.72
C SER A 100 -10.23 3.90 13.20
N ALA A 101 -10.91 3.14 14.06
CA ALA A 101 -12.20 2.52 13.79
C ALA A 101 -13.39 3.43 14.14
N ARG A 102 -13.17 4.70 14.51
CA ARG A 102 -14.23 5.66 14.89
C ARG A 102 -15.17 5.11 15.96
N PHE A 103 -14.58 4.53 17.01
CA PHE A 103 -15.24 3.86 18.14
C PHE A 103 -15.99 2.55 17.82
N TRP A 104 -16.01 2.07 16.58
CA TRP A 104 -16.46 0.72 16.29
C TRP A 104 -15.47 -0.32 16.82
N THR A 105 -15.97 -1.52 17.12
CA THR A 105 -15.09 -2.68 17.33
C THR A 105 -14.31 -3.01 16.06
N PRO A 106 -13.11 -3.62 16.19
CA PRO A 106 -12.29 -4.00 15.03
C PRO A 106 -13.09 -4.75 13.96
N ARG A 107 -12.81 -4.42 12.71
CA ARG A 107 -13.50 -5.02 11.56
C ARG A 107 -13.18 -6.50 11.44
N ALA A 108 -14.21 -7.33 11.24
CA ALA A 108 -14.02 -8.72 10.86
C ALA A 108 -13.41 -8.82 9.45
N ASP A 109 -12.75 -9.94 9.16
CA ASP A 109 -12.02 -10.13 7.89
C ASP A 109 -12.96 -9.98 6.67
N ALA A 110 -14.15 -10.58 6.74
CA ALA A 110 -15.18 -10.44 5.71
C ALA A 110 -15.65 -8.99 5.52
N GLU A 111 -15.76 -8.19 6.59
CA GLU A 111 -16.10 -6.77 6.48
C GLU A 111 -14.98 -6.00 5.78
N ARG A 112 -13.71 -6.33 6.05
CA ARG A 112 -12.56 -5.70 5.40
C ARG A 112 -12.50 -6.02 3.91
N GLU A 113 -12.79 -7.26 3.52
CA GLU A 113 -12.85 -7.66 2.11
C GLU A 113 -13.93 -6.89 1.35
N VAL A 114 -15.16 -6.81 1.90
CA VAL A 114 -16.25 -6.05 1.26
C VAL A 114 -15.92 -4.57 1.12
N ILE A 115 -15.36 -3.94 2.17
CA ILE A 115 -14.92 -2.54 2.11
C ILE A 115 -13.84 -2.37 1.05
N TRP A 116 -12.87 -3.28 0.99
CA TRP A 116 -11.78 -3.22 0.02
C TRP A 116 -12.30 -3.32 -1.41
N GLU A 117 -13.19 -4.27 -1.70
CA GLU A 117 -13.81 -4.41 -3.02
C GLU A 117 -14.59 -3.15 -3.41
N LEU A 118 -15.39 -2.61 -2.48
CA LEU A 118 -16.12 -1.35 -2.71
C LEU A 118 -15.17 -0.20 -3.02
N LEU A 119 -14.11 -0.03 -2.21
CA LEU A 119 -13.12 1.02 -2.42
C LEU A 119 -12.40 0.86 -3.77
N CYS A 120 -11.99 -0.35 -4.15
CA CYS A 120 -11.37 -0.59 -5.45
C CYS A 120 -12.31 -0.30 -6.62
N GLU A 121 -13.59 -0.65 -6.51
CA GLU A 121 -14.57 -0.40 -7.58
C GLU A 121 -14.92 1.08 -7.73
N THR A 122 -14.74 1.88 -6.68
CA THR A 122 -15.28 3.25 -6.60
C THR A 122 -14.21 4.29 -6.27
N GLU A 123 -12.93 3.91 -6.31
CA GLU A 123 -11.79 4.76 -5.95
C GLU A 123 -11.82 6.09 -6.70
N GLU A 124 -12.01 6.05 -8.03
CA GLU A 124 -12.07 7.26 -8.87
C GLU A 124 -13.22 8.19 -8.48
N ILE A 125 -14.37 7.63 -8.11
CA ILE A 125 -15.57 8.39 -7.72
C ILE A 125 -15.36 9.00 -6.32
N ILE A 126 -14.85 8.22 -5.37
CA ILE A 126 -14.59 8.65 -3.98
C ILE A 126 -13.49 9.71 -3.92
N MET A 127 -12.46 9.59 -4.75
CA MET A 127 -11.35 10.54 -4.80
C MET A 127 -11.63 11.75 -5.70
N GLY A 128 -12.72 11.73 -6.46
CA GLY A 128 -13.17 12.82 -7.31
C GLY A 128 -13.84 13.96 -6.55
N GLU A 129 -14.32 14.96 -7.30
CA GLU A 129 -14.98 16.15 -6.75
C GLU A 129 -16.23 15.81 -5.93
N GLU A 130 -17.00 14.80 -6.36
CA GLU A 130 -18.21 14.38 -5.65
C GLU A 130 -17.91 13.74 -4.29
N GLY A 131 -16.87 12.91 -4.21
CA GLY A 131 -16.43 12.32 -2.95
C GLY A 131 -15.84 13.37 -2.00
N ALA A 132 -15.08 14.33 -2.53
CA ALA A 132 -14.62 15.48 -1.76
C ALA A 132 -15.79 16.32 -1.22
N ALA A 133 -16.82 16.56 -2.04
CA ALA A 133 -18.04 17.26 -1.62
C ALA A 133 -18.84 16.48 -0.57
N PHE A 134 -18.89 15.15 -0.69
CA PHE A 134 -19.50 14.25 0.30
C PHE A 134 -18.79 14.37 1.65
N GLU A 135 -17.46 14.24 1.70
CA GLU A 135 -16.69 14.38 2.95
C GLU A 135 -16.80 15.80 3.52
N ALA A 136 -16.69 16.83 2.68
CA ALA A 136 -16.84 18.22 3.11
C ALA A 136 -18.21 18.48 3.76
N SER A 137 -19.27 17.81 3.28
CA SER A 137 -20.60 17.94 3.86
C SER A 137 -20.72 17.36 5.26
N ARG A 138 -19.81 16.46 5.68
CA ARG A 138 -19.81 15.83 7.00
C ARG A 138 -19.01 16.61 8.04
N ASN A 139 -17.98 17.34 7.59
CA ASN A 139 -17.06 18.05 8.48
C ASN A 139 -17.73 18.94 9.54
N PRO A 140 -18.79 19.73 9.22
CA PRO A 140 -19.44 20.58 10.21
C PRO A 140 -20.16 19.81 11.33
N THR A 141 -20.44 18.52 11.12
CA THR A 141 -21.18 17.66 12.04
C THR A 141 -20.29 17.04 13.12
N PHE A 142 -18.97 17.10 12.98
CA PHE A 142 -18.04 16.59 14.01
C PHE A 142 -18.03 17.51 15.24
N LEU A 143 -17.91 16.89 16.41
CA LEU A 143 -17.67 17.61 17.65
C LEU A 143 -16.23 18.19 17.68
N PRO A 144 -15.95 19.18 18.55
CA PRO A 144 -14.59 19.71 18.70
C PRO A 144 -13.56 18.59 18.88
N ASN A 145 -12.44 18.67 18.15
CA ASN A 145 -11.33 17.72 18.15
C ASN A 145 -11.68 16.28 17.69
N GLU A 146 -12.94 15.93 17.43
CA GLU A 146 -13.36 14.56 17.10
C GLU A 146 -12.78 14.08 15.76
N LEU A 147 -12.89 14.89 14.71
CA LEU A 147 -12.33 14.56 13.40
C LEU A 147 -10.80 14.43 13.45
N GLU A 148 -10.14 15.37 14.12
CA GLU A 148 -8.68 15.36 14.26
C GLU A 148 -8.21 14.13 15.06
N ALA A 149 -8.89 13.78 16.15
CA ALA A 149 -8.59 12.57 16.92
C ALA A 149 -8.72 11.29 16.07
N PHE A 150 -9.74 11.17 15.21
CA PHE A 150 -9.87 10.03 14.30
C PHE A 150 -8.76 9.98 13.24
N GLN A 151 -8.39 11.14 12.68
CA GLN A 151 -7.28 11.23 11.74
C GLN A 151 -5.95 10.86 12.39
N THR A 152 -5.74 11.30 13.63
CA THR A 152 -4.55 10.97 14.41
C THR A 152 -4.48 9.49 14.76
N GLY A 153 -5.59 8.89 15.21
CA GLY A 153 -5.68 7.44 15.41
C GLY A 153 -5.35 6.66 14.14
N SER A 154 -5.90 7.09 12.99
CA SER A 154 -5.61 6.47 11.68
C SER A 154 -4.13 6.62 11.27
N ARG A 155 -3.53 7.79 11.54
CA ARG A 155 -2.12 8.06 11.25
C ARG A 155 -1.20 7.20 12.13
N GLU A 156 -1.41 7.19 13.43
CA GLU A 156 -0.60 6.40 14.36
C GLU A 156 -0.72 4.89 14.12
N TRP A 157 -1.91 4.41 13.72
CA TRP A 157 -2.11 3.03 13.29
C TRP A 157 -1.19 2.63 12.12
N CYS A 158 -1.03 3.50 11.13
CA CYS A 158 -0.16 3.27 9.98
C CYS A 158 1.32 3.51 10.28
N ASP A 159 1.61 4.57 11.04
CA ASP A 159 2.98 5.06 11.24
C ASP A 159 3.76 4.21 12.24
N ARG A 160 3.15 3.73 13.33
CA ARG A 160 3.88 2.94 14.35
C ARG A 160 4.48 1.66 13.78
N PRO A 161 3.72 0.78 13.08
CA PRO A 161 4.29 -0.39 12.44
C PRO A 161 5.35 -0.01 11.39
N THR A 162 5.16 1.09 10.68
CA THR A 162 6.12 1.58 9.69
C THR A 162 7.43 2.02 10.34
N ARG A 163 7.39 2.76 11.45
CA ARG A 163 8.57 3.17 12.23
C ARG A 163 9.29 1.94 12.81
N ALA A 164 8.54 0.99 13.38
CA ALA A 164 9.09 -0.26 13.90
C ALA A 164 9.81 -1.08 12.81
N ARG A 165 9.18 -1.24 11.63
CA ARG A 165 9.79 -1.92 10.48
C ARG A 165 11.04 -1.20 9.99
N LYS A 166 11.03 0.13 9.92
CA LYS A 166 12.22 0.93 9.54
C LYS A 166 13.37 0.75 10.54
N LEU A 167 13.09 0.74 11.84
CA LEU A 167 14.08 0.48 12.88
C LEU A 167 14.66 -0.94 12.77
N GLN A 168 13.79 -1.94 12.59
CA GLN A 168 14.22 -3.33 12.38
C GLN A 168 15.06 -3.46 11.11
N ALA A 169 14.64 -2.85 10.00
CA ALA A 169 15.35 -2.84 8.73
C ALA A 169 16.75 -2.24 8.89
N ARG A 170 16.85 -1.10 9.59
CA ARG A 170 18.10 -0.44 9.87
C ARG A 170 19.02 -1.31 10.72
N ALA A 171 18.51 -1.91 11.79
CA ALA A 171 19.30 -2.80 12.64
C ALA A 171 19.83 -4.02 11.87
N MET A 172 19.00 -4.61 10.99
CA MET A 172 19.42 -5.71 10.11
C MET A 172 20.49 -5.27 9.11
N ALA A 173 20.34 -4.08 8.52
CA ALA A 173 21.34 -3.52 7.60
C ALA A 173 22.67 -3.25 8.31
N GLU A 174 22.64 -2.68 9.52
CA GLU A 174 23.82 -2.43 10.34
C GLU A 174 24.52 -3.74 10.74
N ALA A 175 23.77 -4.78 11.08
CA ALA A 175 24.32 -6.10 11.42
C ALA A 175 24.97 -6.80 10.21
N ALA A 176 24.45 -6.60 9.00
CA ALA A 176 25.01 -7.17 7.78
C ALA A 176 26.18 -6.35 7.20
N LEU A 177 26.36 -5.11 7.66
CA LEU A 177 27.32 -4.16 7.10
C LEU A 177 28.78 -4.68 7.12
N PRO A 178 29.28 -5.37 8.17
CA PRO A 178 30.66 -5.88 8.20
C PRO A 178 30.98 -6.86 7.06
N ASP A 179 30.01 -7.68 6.67
CA ASP A 179 30.16 -8.69 5.62
C ASP A 179 29.83 -8.14 4.21
N ALA A 180 29.36 -6.89 4.13
CA ALA A 180 28.95 -6.29 2.88
C ALA A 180 30.16 -5.85 2.01
N PRO A 181 30.06 -5.96 0.67
CA PRO A 181 31.03 -5.38 -0.25
C PRO A 181 31.32 -3.90 0.05
N GLU A 182 32.57 -3.46 -0.17
CA GLU A 182 33.03 -2.09 0.16
C GLU A 182 32.15 -1.00 -0.47
N TRP A 183 31.63 -1.22 -1.68
CA TRP A 183 30.76 -0.26 -2.35
C TRP A 183 29.41 -0.09 -1.61
N ILE A 184 28.86 -1.15 -0.99
CA ILE A 184 27.65 -1.06 -0.15
C ILE A 184 27.97 -0.32 1.15
N ARG A 185 29.09 -0.66 1.80
CA ARG A 185 29.55 0.04 3.00
C ARG A 185 29.78 1.54 2.75
N ARG A 186 30.31 1.89 1.57
CA ARG A 186 30.46 3.28 1.12
C ARG A 186 29.10 3.97 0.95
N LEU A 187 28.13 3.34 0.27
CA LEU A 187 26.78 3.91 0.12
C LEU A 187 26.11 4.15 1.47
N TYR A 188 26.22 3.20 2.41
CA TYR A 188 25.67 3.34 3.75
C TYR A 188 26.29 4.53 4.51
N ARG A 189 27.63 4.68 4.47
CA ARG A 189 28.34 5.82 5.09
C ARG A 189 27.98 7.18 4.45
N GLU A 190 27.65 7.19 3.17
CA GLU A 190 27.22 8.41 2.45
C GLU A 190 25.77 8.82 2.78
N GLY A 191 25.07 8.13 3.70
CA GLY A 191 23.67 8.41 4.01
C GLY A 191 22.71 8.03 2.89
N LYS A 192 23.15 7.17 1.96
CA LYS A 192 22.33 6.60 0.88
C LYS A 192 21.71 5.27 1.31
N ASP A 193 21.31 5.17 2.57
CA ASP A 193 20.73 3.99 3.22
C ASP A 193 19.44 3.51 2.53
N LEU A 194 18.68 4.41 1.89
CA LEU A 194 17.52 4.09 1.06
C LEU A 194 17.84 3.24 -0.19
N TRP A 195 19.10 3.15 -0.61
CA TRP A 195 19.53 2.32 -1.75
C TRP A 195 19.88 0.88 -1.34
N GLY A 196 20.26 0.66 -0.08
CA GLY A 196 20.76 -0.64 0.40
C GLY A 196 19.68 -1.70 0.60
N LEU A 197 18.41 -1.29 0.67
CA LEU A 197 17.26 -2.16 0.93
C LEU A 197 16.62 -2.75 -0.34
N TRP A 198 17.10 -2.35 -1.52
CA TRP A 198 16.60 -2.80 -2.83
C TRP A 198 17.37 -3.99 -3.43
N PHE A 199 18.42 -4.46 -2.77
CA PHE A 199 19.21 -5.60 -3.27
C PHE A 199 18.74 -6.91 -2.63
N CYS A 200 17.83 -7.60 -3.32
CA CYS A 200 17.61 -9.02 -3.09
C CYS A 200 18.86 -9.79 -3.57
N VAL A 201 19.79 -10.08 -2.67
CA VAL A 201 20.79 -11.12 -2.93
C VAL A 201 20.07 -12.46 -2.82
N MET A 202 19.71 -13.05 -3.96
CA MET A 202 19.28 -14.45 -4.02
C MET A 202 20.47 -15.34 -3.62
N ARG A 203 20.63 -15.58 -2.31
CA ARG A 203 21.65 -16.49 -1.81
C ARG A 203 21.14 -17.92 -2.01
N ARG A 204 21.76 -18.63 -2.95
CA ARG A 204 21.49 -20.04 -3.24
C ARG A 204 21.91 -20.89 -2.03
N CYS A 205 20.99 -21.16 -1.10
CA CYS A 205 21.23 -22.12 -0.02
C CYS A 205 21.12 -23.53 -0.62
N ARG A 206 22.22 -24.30 -0.62
CA ARG A 206 22.35 -25.57 -1.35
C ARG A 206 21.80 -26.79 -0.59
N THR A 207 21.18 -26.58 0.57
CA THR A 207 20.68 -27.65 1.44
C THR A 207 19.37 -27.18 2.04
N TRP A 208 18.35 -28.04 1.98
CA TRP A 208 16.93 -27.83 2.28
C TRP A 208 16.06 -27.50 1.05
N MET A 209 15.78 -28.53 0.26
CA MET A 209 14.59 -28.60 -0.58
C MET A 209 13.38 -28.85 0.32
N GLN A 210 12.59 -27.81 0.55
CA GLN A 210 11.12 -27.76 0.71
C GLN A 210 10.80 -26.52 1.55
N ASN A 211 9.85 -25.73 1.06
CA ASN A 211 9.23 -24.53 1.64
C ASN A 211 9.78 -23.17 1.16
N LEU A 212 8.88 -22.49 0.44
CA LEU A 212 8.65 -21.04 0.36
C LEU A 212 9.87 -20.13 0.09
N TRP A 213 9.81 -19.47 -1.06
CA TRP A 213 10.70 -18.39 -1.45
C TRP A 213 10.50 -17.19 -0.50
N ASN A 214 11.33 -17.09 0.54
CA ASN A 214 11.41 -15.89 1.37
C ASN A 214 12.21 -14.82 0.63
N VAL A 215 11.53 -14.03 -0.19
CA VAL A 215 12.04 -12.76 -0.69
C VAL A 215 11.74 -11.70 0.37
N PHE A 216 12.76 -11.28 1.13
CA PHE A 216 12.65 -10.15 2.05
C PHE A 216 12.90 -8.85 1.29
N CYS A 217 11.83 -8.24 0.76
CA CYS A 217 11.85 -6.82 0.42
C CYS A 217 11.42 -6.03 1.67
N VAL A 218 12.31 -5.20 2.20
CA VAL A 218 11.98 -4.26 3.28
C VAL A 218 12.14 -2.85 2.71
N ILE A 219 11.17 -1.96 2.95
CA ILE A 219 11.02 -0.72 2.17
C ILE A 219 11.13 0.51 3.08
N GLY A 220 12.02 1.44 2.69
CA GLY A 220 12.19 2.76 3.29
C GLY A 220 11.80 3.90 2.33
N GLY A 221 11.01 4.85 2.85
CA GLY A 221 11.04 6.31 2.58
C GLY A 221 10.79 6.86 1.17
N ARG A 222 9.65 7.56 0.98
CA ARG A 222 9.41 8.53 -0.10
C ARG A 222 10.13 9.85 0.25
N GLY A 223 10.96 10.41 -0.63
CA GLY A 223 11.65 11.67 -0.33
C GLY A 223 12.27 12.43 -1.52
N GLU A 224 13.30 11.89 -2.18
CA GLU A 224 14.26 12.77 -2.90
C GLU A 224 14.56 12.38 -4.36
N TRP A 225 13.54 11.99 -5.15
CA TRP A 225 13.75 11.53 -6.55
C TRP A 225 13.47 12.57 -7.66
N CYS A 226 12.90 13.74 -7.34
CA CYS A 226 12.39 14.66 -8.37
C CYS A 226 13.45 15.44 -9.16
N ASP A 227 14.64 15.70 -8.60
CA ASP A 227 15.60 16.61 -9.22
C ASP A 227 16.66 15.93 -10.10
N THR A 228 16.98 14.66 -9.84
CA THR A 228 17.91 13.88 -10.69
C THR A 228 17.24 13.46 -12.01
N GLN A 229 15.94 13.22 -12.01
CA GLN A 229 15.18 12.78 -13.19
C GLN A 229 15.03 13.89 -14.25
N LYS A 230 14.96 15.17 -13.83
CA LYS A 230 14.92 16.33 -14.74
C LYS A 230 16.23 16.55 -15.52
N ARG A 231 17.36 16.02 -15.05
CA ARG A 231 18.66 16.12 -15.76
C ARG A 231 18.84 15.06 -16.83
N LEU A 232 18.24 13.88 -16.68
CA LEU A 232 18.37 12.78 -17.62
C LEU A 232 17.35 12.84 -18.77
N SER A 233 16.24 13.54 -18.60
CA SER A 233 15.16 13.64 -19.59
C SER A 233 15.36 14.73 -20.66
N ARG A 234 16.55 15.35 -20.76
CA ARG A 234 16.80 16.48 -21.67
C ARG A 234 17.40 16.13 -23.05
N ASP A 235 17.55 14.85 -23.40
CA ASP A 235 17.95 14.51 -24.78
C ASP A 235 17.40 13.15 -25.27
N PRO A 236 16.22 13.12 -25.94
CA PRO A 236 15.63 11.89 -26.46
C PRO A 236 16.04 11.53 -27.90
N ALA A 237 16.89 12.32 -28.58
CA ALA A 237 16.97 12.29 -30.05
C ALA A 237 18.19 11.56 -30.65
N GLY A 238 18.92 10.74 -29.87
CA GLY A 238 20.28 10.32 -30.26
C GLY A 238 20.59 8.83 -30.39
N SER A 239 19.65 7.88 -30.31
CA SER A 239 20.00 6.45 -30.39
C SER A 239 19.12 5.65 -31.39
N PRO A 240 19.71 4.94 -32.37
CA PRO A 240 18.95 4.10 -33.29
C PRO A 240 18.48 2.81 -32.58
N LEU A 241 17.21 2.44 -32.81
CA LEU A 241 16.64 1.15 -32.42
C LEU A 241 17.46 0.02 -33.06
N ARG A 242 18.02 -0.88 -32.25
CA ARG A 242 18.56 -2.17 -32.72
C ARG A 242 17.42 -3.15 -32.98
N ALA A 243 17.49 -3.84 -34.11
CA ALA A 243 16.48 -4.80 -34.60
C ALA A 243 16.50 -6.17 -33.90
N ASP A 244 17.33 -6.34 -32.86
CA ASP A 244 17.67 -7.66 -32.30
C ASP A 244 16.86 -8.00 -31.03
N VAL A 245 15.75 -7.29 -30.78
CA VAL A 245 14.89 -7.53 -29.62
C VAL A 245 13.89 -8.64 -29.95
N ALA A 246 14.07 -9.81 -29.32
CA ALA A 246 13.17 -10.95 -29.43
C ALA A 246 11.71 -10.57 -29.06
N PRO A 247 10.70 -11.19 -29.70
CA PRO A 247 9.32 -10.78 -29.54
C PRO A 247 8.78 -11.06 -28.13
N ARG A 248 7.86 -10.20 -27.70
CA ARG A 248 7.11 -10.29 -26.43
C ARG A 248 6.45 -11.66 -26.29
N ILE A 249 6.82 -12.42 -25.26
CA ILE A 249 6.12 -13.66 -24.90
C ILE A 249 4.99 -13.32 -23.93
N LEU A 250 3.74 -13.50 -24.38
CA LEU A 250 2.55 -13.46 -23.54
C LEU A 250 2.36 -14.84 -22.88
N PHE A 251 2.62 -14.93 -21.58
CA PHE A 251 2.24 -16.09 -20.78
C PHE A 251 0.86 -15.85 -20.15
N GLY A 252 -0.19 -16.31 -20.84
CA GLY A 252 -1.57 -16.28 -20.38
C GLY A 252 -2.30 -17.53 -20.85
N GLY A 253 -2.07 -18.66 -20.18
CA GLY A 253 -2.75 -19.91 -20.48
C GLY A 253 -2.59 -20.91 -19.34
N GLN A 254 -3.71 -21.28 -18.73
CA GLN A 254 -3.83 -22.27 -17.67
C GLN A 254 -3.39 -23.63 -18.22
N ARG A 255 -2.24 -24.17 -17.78
CA ARG A 255 -1.81 -25.52 -18.14
C ARG A 255 -2.09 -26.49 -17.00
N ARG A 256 -2.87 -27.54 -17.29
CA ARG A 256 -2.88 -28.79 -16.52
C ARG A 256 -1.56 -29.51 -16.79
N PHE A 257 -0.87 -29.91 -15.72
CA PHE A 257 0.32 -30.74 -15.80
C PHE A 257 -0.09 -32.21 -15.71
N GLU A 258 -0.27 -32.86 -16.85
CA GLU A 258 -0.23 -34.32 -16.94
C GLU A 258 0.68 -34.71 -18.09
N HIS A 259 1.64 -35.57 -17.78
CA HIS A 259 2.67 -36.17 -18.65
C HIS A 259 3.85 -35.30 -19.08
N GLN A 260 4.83 -35.19 -18.17
CA GLN A 260 6.24 -35.14 -18.57
C GLN A 260 7.02 -36.17 -17.75
N LYS A 261 7.32 -37.31 -18.38
CA LYS A 261 8.45 -38.17 -18.03
C LYS A 261 9.69 -37.53 -18.66
N ASP A 262 10.81 -37.72 -17.97
CA ASP A 262 12.19 -37.36 -18.34
C ASP A 262 12.63 -35.96 -17.91
N GLY A 263 13.44 -35.98 -16.85
CA GLY A 263 14.02 -34.82 -16.23
C GLY A 263 15.13 -34.19 -17.07
N LEU A 264 14.99 -32.89 -17.30
CA LEU A 264 16.11 -31.98 -17.40
C LEU A 264 15.65 -30.64 -16.83
N ALA A 265 16.07 -30.37 -15.60
CA ALA A 265 15.89 -29.07 -14.97
C ALA A 265 16.77 -28.06 -15.72
N SER A 266 16.16 -27.08 -16.37
CA SER A 266 16.85 -25.94 -16.96
C SER A 266 17.56 -25.14 -15.87
N SER A 267 18.89 -25.26 -15.84
CA SER A 267 19.80 -24.34 -15.16
C SER A 267 19.76 -22.99 -15.86
N GLY A 268 19.31 -21.92 -15.19
CA GLY A 268 19.28 -20.62 -15.86
C GLY A 268 18.72 -19.47 -15.05
N VAL A 269 19.24 -19.22 -13.85
CA VAL A 269 19.21 -17.86 -13.29
C VAL A 269 20.65 -17.53 -12.89
N ASN A 270 21.27 -16.66 -13.68
CA ASN A 270 22.65 -16.21 -13.49
C ASN A 270 22.75 -15.35 -12.22
N THR A 271 23.89 -15.40 -11.52
CA THR A 271 24.15 -14.58 -10.32
C THR A 271 24.34 -13.08 -10.61
N ASN A 272 24.18 -12.67 -11.86
CA ASN A 272 24.37 -11.30 -12.36
C ASN A 272 23.04 -10.64 -12.81
N THR A 273 21.90 -11.21 -12.41
CA THR A 273 20.59 -10.64 -12.73
C THR A 273 20.20 -9.60 -11.69
N PHE A 274 19.98 -8.36 -12.13
CA PHE A 274 19.41 -7.30 -11.32
C PHE A 274 17.92 -7.20 -11.61
N LEU A 275 17.11 -7.12 -10.56
CA LEU A 275 15.69 -6.83 -10.68
C LEU A 275 15.52 -5.32 -10.59
N VAL A 276 15.05 -4.70 -11.67
CA VAL A 276 14.74 -3.26 -11.68
C VAL A 276 13.23 -3.13 -11.57
N PHE A 277 12.79 -2.51 -10.50
CA PHE A 277 11.38 -2.24 -10.28
C PHE A 277 11.04 -0.84 -10.79
N ASP A 278 10.04 -0.76 -11.67
CA ASP A 278 9.51 0.52 -12.15
C ASP A 278 8.78 1.24 -11.00
N ARG A 279 9.08 2.53 -10.79
CA ARG A 279 8.48 3.38 -9.75
C ARG A 279 6.94 3.37 -9.80
N ILE A 280 6.34 3.35 -10.99
CA ILE A 280 4.89 3.34 -11.18
C ILE A 280 4.31 1.98 -10.76
N CYS A 281 4.97 0.88 -11.17
CA CYS A 281 4.58 -0.48 -10.77
C CYS A 281 4.71 -0.73 -9.27
N MET A 282 5.57 0.03 -8.58
CA MET A 282 5.72 -0.08 -7.13
C MET A 282 4.80 0.83 -6.35
N ALA A 283 4.54 2.05 -6.82
CA ALA A 283 3.54 2.91 -6.20
C ALA A 283 2.19 2.18 -6.11
N SER A 284 1.83 1.40 -7.14
CA SER A 284 0.65 0.55 -7.20
C SER A 284 0.72 -0.76 -6.39
N VAL A 285 1.79 -1.04 -5.64
CA VAL A 285 1.92 -2.23 -4.76
C VAL A 285 2.14 -1.82 -3.31
N LEU A 286 2.65 -0.61 -3.09
CA LEU A 286 3.00 -0.06 -1.78
C LEU A 286 1.87 0.75 -1.13
N GLU A 287 0.71 0.83 -1.78
CA GLU A 287 -0.51 1.23 -1.10
C GLU A 287 -0.98 0.12 -0.15
N PRO A 288 -1.31 0.44 1.12
CA PRO A 288 -1.86 -0.52 2.05
C PRO A 288 -3.09 -1.21 1.44
N GLY A 289 -3.06 -2.54 1.30
CA GLY A 289 -4.18 -3.35 0.83
C GLY A 289 -4.00 -4.06 -0.52
N ARG A 290 -2.94 -3.78 -1.29
CA ARG A 290 -2.72 -4.44 -2.59
C ARG A 290 -1.94 -5.76 -2.47
N SER A 291 -2.35 -6.78 -3.24
CA SER A 291 -1.67 -8.08 -3.35
C SER A 291 -0.47 -8.02 -4.29
N ILE A 292 0.66 -8.63 -3.87
CA ILE A 292 1.94 -8.70 -4.60
C ILE A 292 1.84 -9.57 -5.87
N GLU A 293 0.79 -10.40 -5.99
CA GLU A 293 0.67 -11.42 -7.03
C GLU A 293 0.52 -10.88 -8.47
N SER A 294 0.24 -9.59 -8.64
CA SER A 294 0.13 -8.95 -9.97
C SER A 294 1.41 -8.22 -10.42
N MET A 295 2.52 -8.35 -9.70
CA MET A 295 3.75 -7.61 -10.01
C MET A 295 4.42 -8.14 -11.28
N ARG A 296 4.70 -7.22 -12.23
CA ARG A 296 5.54 -7.49 -13.40
C ARG A 296 6.92 -6.88 -13.18
N ILE A 297 7.94 -7.71 -12.95
CA ILE A 297 9.31 -7.27 -12.71
C ILE A 297 10.12 -7.40 -14.00
N ARG A 298 10.85 -6.34 -14.40
CA ARG A 298 11.83 -6.43 -15.48
C ARG A 298 13.18 -6.85 -14.88
N ALA A 299 13.66 -8.00 -15.31
CA ALA A 299 15.00 -8.48 -14.98
C ALA A 299 15.97 -8.02 -16.06
N PHE A 300 17.11 -7.46 -15.65
CA PHE A 300 18.21 -7.12 -16.53
C PHE A 300 19.40 -7.99 -16.17
N GLU A 301 19.99 -8.63 -17.16
CA GLU A 301 21.29 -9.27 -17.04
C GLU A 301 22.32 -8.21 -17.41
N VAL A 302 23.17 -7.84 -16.45
CA VAL A 302 24.21 -6.84 -16.70
C VAL A 302 25.51 -7.58 -16.97
N ASP A 303 26.08 -7.37 -18.15
CA ASP A 303 27.44 -7.78 -18.48
C ASP A 303 28.44 -6.91 -17.73
N TYR A 304 28.60 -7.14 -16.44
CA TYR A 304 29.74 -6.60 -15.71
C TYR A 304 30.98 -7.40 -16.08
N PRO A 305 32.07 -6.77 -16.56
CA PRO A 305 33.33 -7.47 -16.74
C PRO A 305 33.81 -7.96 -15.37
N VAL A 306 33.83 -9.28 -15.20
CA VAL A 306 34.47 -9.92 -14.05
C VAL A 306 35.98 -9.78 -14.25
N PRO A 307 36.72 -9.12 -13.35
CA PRO A 307 38.16 -9.04 -13.46
C PRO A 307 38.76 -10.45 -13.60
N GLY A 308 39.46 -10.70 -14.71
CA GLY A 308 40.08 -12.01 -15.01
C GLY A 308 39.35 -12.88 -16.05
N LYS A 309 38.17 -12.48 -16.56
CA LYS A 309 37.58 -13.10 -17.76
C LYS A 309 37.81 -12.22 -18.98
N LEU A 310 38.74 -12.63 -19.84
CA LEU A 310 38.93 -12.01 -21.15
C LEU A 310 37.68 -12.24 -22.00
N ALA A 311 37.09 -11.16 -22.52
CA ALA A 311 36.03 -11.26 -23.50
C ALA A 311 36.58 -11.92 -24.77
N HIS A 312 35.94 -12.97 -25.26
CA HIS A 312 36.26 -13.55 -26.56
C HIS A 312 35.96 -12.50 -27.65
N VAL A 313 37.01 -11.91 -28.20
CA VAL A 313 36.95 -11.14 -29.44
C VAL A 313 36.74 -12.14 -30.56
N GLY A 314 35.54 -12.16 -31.15
CA GLY A 314 35.28 -12.93 -32.36
C GLY A 314 36.03 -12.30 -33.53
N GLU A 315 36.97 -13.04 -34.14
CA GLU A 315 37.68 -12.63 -35.34
C GLU A 315 36.71 -12.58 -36.53
N ALA A 316 36.65 -11.43 -37.21
CA ALA A 316 35.98 -11.29 -38.49
C ALA A 316 36.92 -11.78 -39.61
N GLY A 317 36.47 -12.78 -40.37
CA GLY A 317 37.20 -13.29 -41.54
C GLY A 317 37.23 -12.30 -42.72
N PRO A 318 38.18 -12.44 -43.66
CA PRO A 318 38.40 -11.48 -44.73
C PRO A 318 37.35 -11.58 -45.83
N ILE A 319 36.90 -10.43 -46.32
CA ILE A 319 36.09 -10.30 -47.54
C ILE A 319 37.06 -10.36 -48.73
N GLY A 320 36.95 -11.42 -49.54
CA GLY A 320 37.68 -11.55 -50.81
C GLY A 320 37.09 -10.66 -51.90
N VAL A 321 37.97 -10.09 -52.73
CA VAL A 321 37.66 -9.49 -54.03
C VAL A 321 37.72 -10.57 -55.10
#